data_AF-A0A9E3DTP1-F1
#
_entry.id   AF-A0A9E3DTP1-F1
#
_cell.length_a   1.000
_cell.length_b   1.000
_cell.length_c   1.000
_cell.angle_alpha   90.00
_cell.angle_beta   90.00
_cell.angle_gamma   90.00
#
_symmetry.space_group_name_H-M   'P 1'
#
loop_
_entity.id
_entity.type
_entity.pdbx_description
1 polymer ?
#
loop_
_entity_poly.entity_id
_entity_poly.type
_entity_poly.pdbx_seq_one_letter_code
_entity_poly.pdbx_strand_id
1 'polypeptide(L)'
;MIACPADSGLYQVIVIPDKRLMPEFRADLERAFMDQACACAPVADKLSGARRVGKLLGIVRWESFFRESAGQGWVLLGDAGQF
;
A
#
# COMPACT_ATOMS: atom_id res chain seq x y z
N MET A 1 8.53 1.91 0.52
CA MET A 1 7.82 0.75 1.12
C MET A 1 7.50 1.09 2.56
N ILE A 2 6.36 0.61 3.06
CA ILE A 2 5.95 0.69 4.47
C ILE A 2 5.76 -0.75 4.96
N ALA A 3 6.28 -1.08 6.14
CA ALA A 3 6.05 -2.38 6.74
C ALA A 3 5.97 -2.26 8.27
N CYS A 4 4.93 -2.79 8.88
CA CYS A 4 4.69 -2.64 10.31
C CYS A 4 3.84 -3.78 10.90
N PRO A 5 3.99 -4.09 12.19
CA PRO A 5 3.03 -4.91 12.92
C PRO A 5 1.64 -4.27 12.91
N ALA A 6 0.63 -5.11 12.86
CA ALA A 6 -0.77 -4.75 13.01
C ALA A 6 -1.42 -5.61 14.11
N ASP A 7 -2.68 -5.32 14.42
CA ASP A 7 -3.41 -6.04 15.46
C ASP A 7 -3.51 -7.54 15.18
N SER A 8 -3.76 -8.33 16.23
CA SER A 8 -3.98 -9.78 16.13
C SER A 8 -2.80 -10.58 15.54
N GLY A 9 -1.57 -10.11 15.76
CA GLY A 9 -0.35 -10.77 15.27
C GLY A 9 -0.15 -10.67 13.77
N LEU A 10 -0.86 -9.75 13.10
CA LEU A 10 -0.70 -9.48 11.68
C LEU A 10 0.51 -8.58 11.42
N TYR A 11 1.00 -8.62 10.19
CA TYR A 11 2.07 -7.75 9.70
C TYR A 11 1.66 -7.21 8.34
N GLN A 12 1.64 -5.88 8.21
CA GLN A 12 1.27 -5.19 6.98
C GLN A 12 2.54 -4.85 6.19
N VAL A 13 2.49 -5.07 4.89
CA VAL A 13 3.53 -4.63 3.95
C VAL A 13 2.86 -3.91 2.78
N ILE A 14 3.36 -2.71 2.46
CA ILE A 14 2.93 -1.88 1.34
C ILE A 14 4.16 -1.55 0.50
N VAL A 15 4.22 -2.09 -0.71
CA VAL A 15 5.22 -1.71 -1.71
C VAL A 15 4.71 -0.49 -2.49
N ILE A 16 5.60 0.47 -2.76
CA ILE A 16 5.29 1.69 -3.53
C ILE A 16 6.29 1.72 -4.70
N PRO A 17 6.08 0.88 -5.72
CA PRO A 17 7.01 0.78 -6.84
C PRO A 17 6.92 2.01 -7.75
N ASP A 18 7.99 2.27 -8.51
CA ASP A 18 7.93 3.23 -9.62
C ASP A 18 6.88 2.77 -10.65
N LYS A 19 6.15 3.72 -11.24
CA LYS A 19 5.11 3.45 -12.24
C LYS A 19 5.63 2.66 -13.45
N ARG A 20 6.92 2.73 -13.76
CA ARG A 20 7.57 1.94 -14.82
C ARG A 20 7.48 0.44 -14.59
N LEU A 21 7.36 -0.02 -13.35
CA LEU A 21 7.22 -1.44 -13.00
C LEU A 21 5.78 -1.94 -13.11
N MET A 22 4.81 -1.08 -13.41
CA MET A 22 3.40 -1.45 -13.51
C MET A 22 3.13 -2.61 -14.51
N PRO A 23 3.83 -2.75 -15.66
CA PRO A 23 3.67 -3.93 -16.52
C PRO A 23 4.01 -5.24 -15.80
N GLU A 24 5.05 -5.26 -14.96
CA GLU A 24 5.45 -6.45 -14.19
C GLU A 24 4.38 -6.83 -13.16
N PHE A 25 3.85 -5.85 -12.43
CA PHE A 25 2.75 -6.04 -11.48
C PHE A 25 1.46 -6.53 -12.14
N ARG A 26 1.23 -6.17 -13.41
CA ARG A 26 0.06 -6.66 -14.17
C ARG A 26 0.25 -8.07 -14.70
N ALA A 27 1.49 -8.44 -15.04
CA ALA A 27 1.80 -9.79 -15.51
C ALA A 27 1.71 -10.80 -14.36
N ASP A 28 2.29 -10.48 -13.21
CA ASP A 28 2.24 -11.33 -12.01
C ASP A 28 2.34 -10.47 -10.74
N LEU A 29 1.17 -10.16 -10.16
CA LEU A 29 1.06 -9.32 -8.98
C LEU A 29 1.75 -9.93 -7.76
N GLU A 30 1.62 -11.24 -7.56
CA GLU A 30 2.13 -11.89 -6.36
C GLU A 30 3.66 -11.96 -6.39
N ARG A 31 4.22 -12.38 -7.53
CA ARG A 31 5.67 -12.42 -7.71
C ARG A 31 6.27 -11.03 -7.59
N ALA A 32 5.74 -10.04 -8.32
CA ALA A 32 6.27 -8.68 -8.29
C ALA A 32 6.19 -8.04 -6.90
N PHE A 33 5.09 -8.28 -6.16
CA PHE A 33 4.96 -7.83 -4.78
C PHE A 33 6.02 -8.45 -3.87
N MET A 34 6.19 -9.78 -3.92
CA MET A 34 7.14 -10.49 -3.07
C MET A 34 8.59 -10.12 -3.39
N ASP A 35 8.94 -9.97 -4.66
CA ASP A 35 10.26 -9.53 -5.10
C ASP A 35 10.60 -8.14 -4.51
N GLN A 36 9.65 -7.20 -4.57
CA GLN A 36 9.82 -5.85 -4.00
C GLN A 36 9.84 -5.84 -2.46
N ALA A 37 8.97 -6.62 -1.82
CA ALA A 37 8.91 -6.70 -0.36
C ALA A 37 10.18 -7.32 0.24
N CYS A 38 10.66 -8.42 -0.35
CA CYS A 38 11.84 -9.14 0.12
C CYS A 38 13.17 -8.45 -0.23
N ALA A 39 13.17 -7.42 -1.07
CA ALA A 39 14.35 -6.59 -1.31
C ALA A 39 14.84 -5.86 -0.04
N CYS A 40 13.98 -5.73 0.99
CA CYS A 40 14.37 -5.24 2.31
C CYS A 40 14.55 -6.41 3.28
N ALA A 41 15.79 -6.68 3.70
CA ALA A 41 16.12 -7.81 4.57
C ALA A 41 15.25 -7.92 5.85
N PRO A 42 15.02 -6.85 6.64
CA PRO A 42 14.14 -6.94 7.81
C PRO A 42 12.69 -7.34 7.49
N VAL A 43 12.18 -6.95 6.31
CA VAL A 43 10.85 -7.35 5.86
C VAL A 43 10.86 -8.80 5.39
N ALA A 44 11.89 -9.22 4.65
CA ALA A 44 12.08 -10.61 4.23
C ALA A 44 12.11 -11.56 5.44
N ASP A 45 12.85 -11.20 6.50
CA ASP A 45 12.93 -11.97 7.74
C ASP A 45 11.55 -12.11 8.41
N LYS A 46 10.75 -11.03 8.42
CA LYS A 46 9.38 -11.06 8.97
C LYS A 46 8.40 -11.85 8.11
N LEU A 47 8.60 -11.87 6.80
CA LEU A 47 7.77 -12.64 5.87
C LEU A 47 8.16 -14.12 5.79
N SER A 48 9.37 -14.47 6.23
CA SER A 48 9.84 -15.86 6.27
C SER A 48 8.92 -16.72 7.14
N GLY A 49 8.29 -17.74 6.53
CA GLY A 49 7.31 -18.60 7.20
C GLY A 49 5.95 -17.96 7.49
N ALA A 50 5.76 -16.68 7.15
CA ALA A 50 4.47 -16.02 7.29
C ALA A 50 3.47 -16.56 6.26
N ARG A 51 2.19 -16.58 6.63
CA ARG A 51 1.09 -16.95 5.74
C ARG A 51 0.29 -15.70 5.39
N ARG A 52 0.10 -15.44 4.10
CA ARG A 52 -0.80 -14.38 3.63
C ARG A 52 -2.24 -14.69 4.06
N VAL A 53 -2.90 -13.72 4.69
CA VAL A 53 -4.26 -13.87 5.24
C VAL A 53 -5.36 -13.20 4.40
N GLY A 54 -4.99 -12.49 3.33
CA GLY A 54 -5.93 -11.74 2.49
C GLY A 54 -5.44 -11.51 1.06
N LYS A 55 -6.25 -10.81 0.27
CA LYS A 55 -5.89 -10.43 -1.11
C LYS A 55 -4.88 -9.28 -1.10
N LEU A 56 -3.98 -9.26 -2.09
CA LEU A 56 -3.21 -8.06 -2.38
C LEU A 56 -4.14 -7.01 -2.99
N LEU A 57 -4.13 -5.82 -2.40
CA LEU A 57 -4.87 -4.66 -2.88
C LEU A 57 -3.90 -3.64 -3.46
N GLY A 58 -4.31 -2.97 -4.53
CA GLY A 58 -3.50 -1.97 -5.20
C GLY A 58 -4.30 -0.72 -5.48
N ILE A 59 -3.65 0.43 -5.33
CA ILE A 59 -4.18 1.73 -5.72
C ILE A 59 -3.30 2.24 -6.86
N VAL A 60 -3.95 2.72 -7.92
CA VAL A 60 -3.29 3.41 -9.03
C VAL A 60 -3.79 4.85 -9.08
N ARG A 61 -2.94 5.78 -9.54
CA ARG A 61 -3.23 7.23 -9.54
C ARG A 61 -3.56 7.75 -8.14
N TRP A 62 -2.65 7.50 -7.21
CA TRP A 62 -2.72 8.08 -5.87
C TRP A 62 -2.25 9.53 -5.97
N GLU A 63 -3.21 10.43 -6.17
CA GLU A 63 -3.00 11.86 -6.35
C GLU A 63 -3.58 12.64 -5.17
N SER A 64 -2.83 13.64 -4.75
CA SER A 64 -3.06 14.44 -3.55
C SER A 64 -3.22 15.91 -3.96
N PHE A 65 -4.26 16.59 -3.48
CA PHE A 65 -4.49 18.01 -3.79
C PHE A 65 -5.29 18.74 -2.72
N PHE A 66 -5.07 20.05 -2.63
CA PHE A 66 -5.84 20.95 -1.77
C PHE A 66 -7.07 21.46 -2.52
N ARG A 67 -8.21 21.49 -1.82
CA ARG A 67 -9.49 22.05 -2.28
C ARG A 67 -10.18 22.73 -1.12
N GLU A 68 -11.16 23.58 -1.42
CA GLU A 68 -12.09 24.08 -0.40
C GLU A 68 -12.82 22.88 0.22
N SER A 69 -12.58 22.66 1.51
CA SER A 69 -13.03 21.45 2.24
C SER A 69 -14.17 21.71 3.22
N ALA A 70 -14.71 22.93 3.25
CA ALA A 70 -15.87 23.27 4.05
C ALA A 70 -16.65 24.44 3.43
N GLY A 71 -17.95 24.50 3.71
CA GLY A 71 -18.84 25.59 3.33
C GLY A 71 -20.07 25.61 4.23
N GLN A 72 -21.02 26.51 3.97
CA GLN A 72 -22.22 26.59 4.80
C GLN A 72 -23.04 25.29 4.73
N GLY A 73 -23.14 24.59 5.86
CA GLY A 73 -23.89 23.34 5.99
C GLY A 73 -23.16 22.07 5.53
N TRP A 74 -21.88 22.13 5.15
CA TRP A 74 -21.12 20.93 4.77
C TRP A 74 -19.63 21.03 5.11
N VAL A 75 -19.01 19.86 5.27
CA VAL A 75 -17.57 19.70 5.46
C VAL A 75 -17.12 18.38 4.84
N LEU A 76 -15.93 18.38 4.22
CA LEU A 76 -15.25 17.19 3.74
C LEU A 76 -14.20 16.77 4.78
N LEU A 77 -14.25 15.51 5.20
CA LEU A 77 -13.40 14.96 6.26
C LEU A 77 -12.35 14.01 5.69
N GLY A 78 -11.15 14.02 6.31
CA GLY A 78 -10.03 13.16 5.90
C GLY A 78 -9.69 13.32 4.42
N ASP A 79 -9.41 12.18 3.76
CA ASP A 79 -9.01 12.11 2.35
C ASP A 79 -10.04 12.73 1.39
N ALA A 80 -11.31 12.83 1.80
CA ALA A 80 -12.35 13.51 1.03
C ALA A 80 -12.12 15.03 0.94
N GLY A 81 -11.45 15.63 1.93
CA GLY A 81 -11.07 17.03 1.91
C GLY A 81 -9.66 17.21 1.38
N GLN A 82 -8.71 16.48 1.96
CA GLN A 82 -7.28 16.60 1.69
C GLN A 82 -6.60 15.26 1.90
N PHE A 83 -5.77 14.87 0.95
CA PHE A 83 -4.82 13.78 1.04
C PHE A 83 -3.63 14.17 0.17
#